data_AF-A0A4Q5R2B4-F1
#
_entry.id   AF-A0A4Q5R2B4-F1
#
_cell.length_a   1.000
_cell.length_b   1.000
_cell.length_c   1.000
_cell.angle_alpha   90.00
_cell.angle_beta   90.00
_cell.angle_gamma   90.00
#
_symmetry.space_group_name_H-M   'P 1'
#
loop_
_entity.id
_entity.type
_entity.pdbx_description
1 polymer ?
#
loop_
_entity_poly.entity_id
_entity_poly.type
_entity_poly.pdbx_seq_one_letter_code
_entity_poly.pdbx_strand_id
1 'polypeptide(L)'
;MMSEGLRLSRIRAPAAASAQRRLKITDQHPSRSIATLIIGPSGFYSEGLRSILEDHQYRNIIQLPHLDCSNHLQDTSPKLIIFTDAAHGTELAEIVSAVRSRNSAARIVVLVDENDPDRYADAMSIPAHAFLSAGMLIASA
;
A
#
# COMPACT_ATOMS: atom_id res chain seq x y z
N MET A 1 -43.11 -4.27 -64.77
CA MET A 1 -42.44 -5.38 -64.08
C MET A 1 -41.60 -4.80 -62.95
N MET A 2 -41.94 -5.22 -61.73
CA MET A 2 -41.13 -5.34 -60.51
C MET A 2 -40.42 -4.09 -59.94
N SER A 3 -41.18 -3.43 -59.07
CA SER A 3 -40.73 -2.82 -57.81
C SER A 3 -40.11 -3.87 -56.86
N GLU A 4 -39.49 -3.41 -55.78
CA GLU A 4 -38.98 -4.16 -54.60
C GLU A 4 -37.49 -4.50 -54.59
N GLY A 5 -36.66 -3.47 -54.42
CA GLY A 5 -35.37 -3.62 -53.77
C GLY A 5 -35.58 -3.87 -52.27
N LEU A 6 -35.27 -5.09 -51.85
CA LEU A 6 -35.44 -5.61 -50.50
C LEU A 6 -34.76 -4.76 -49.41
N ARG A 7 -35.47 -4.71 -48.29
CA ARG A 7 -35.18 -4.04 -47.03
C ARG A 7 -34.15 -4.84 -46.19
N LEU A 8 -33.49 -4.11 -45.28
CA LEU A 8 -32.77 -4.56 -44.06
C LEU A 8 -31.31 -5.00 -44.30
N SER A 9 -30.32 -4.37 -43.68
CA SER A 9 -30.24 -4.23 -42.22
C SER A 9 -29.34 -3.05 -41.83
N ARG A 10 -29.84 -2.25 -40.88
CA ARG A 10 -29.06 -1.30 -40.10
C ARG A 10 -27.88 -2.05 -39.48
N ILE A 11 -26.66 -1.78 -39.97
CA ILE A 11 -25.45 -2.10 -39.21
C ILE A 11 -25.49 -1.15 -38.00
N ARG A 12 -26.02 -1.66 -36.89
CA ARG A 12 -25.82 -1.06 -35.57
C ARG A 12 -24.32 -1.01 -35.37
N ALA A 13 -23.76 0.21 -35.35
CA ALA A 13 -22.51 0.45 -34.66
C ALA A 13 -22.67 -0.19 -33.28
N PRO A 14 -21.82 -1.15 -32.86
CA PRO A 14 -21.77 -1.47 -31.46
C PRO A 14 -21.39 -0.16 -30.78
N ALA A 15 -22.32 0.36 -29.99
CA ALA A 15 -21.98 1.25 -28.90
C ALA A 15 -20.98 0.45 -28.07
N ALA A 16 -19.69 0.61 -28.39
CA ALA A 16 -18.60 0.32 -27.49
C ALA A 16 -18.76 1.38 -26.40
N ALA A 17 -19.75 1.11 -25.55
CA ALA A 17 -19.97 1.71 -24.29
C ALA A 17 -18.58 1.80 -23.68
N SER A 18 -18.17 3.05 -23.46
CA SER A 18 -17.21 3.46 -22.47
C SER A 18 -17.40 2.59 -21.24
N ALA A 19 -16.79 1.41 -21.25
CA ALA A 19 -16.54 0.61 -20.07
C ALA A 19 -15.37 1.29 -19.36
N GLN A 20 -15.57 2.57 -19.05
CA GLN A 20 -15.23 3.08 -17.74
C GLN A 20 -15.90 2.11 -16.78
N ARG A 21 -15.19 1.04 -16.44
CA ARG A 21 -15.28 0.46 -15.11
C ARG A 21 -14.97 1.63 -14.19
N ARG A 22 -15.98 2.46 -13.92
CA ARG A 22 -16.15 3.10 -12.62
C ARG A 22 -16.06 1.92 -11.68
N LEU A 23 -14.86 1.69 -11.15
CA LEU A 23 -14.72 1.09 -9.84
C LEU A 23 -15.73 1.87 -9.01
N LYS A 24 -16.88 1.26 -8.74
CA LYS A 24 -17.68 1.67 -7.61
C LYS A 24 -16.73 1.44 -6.45
N ILE A 25 -15.99 2.50 -6.11
CA ILE A 25 -15.43 2.66 -4.78
C ILE A 25 -16.71 2.68 -3.95
N THR A 26 -17.12 1.50 -3.54
CA THR A 26 -18.11 1.37 -2.49
C THR A 26 -17.41 2.07 -1.34
N ASP A 27 -17.88 3.28 -0.98
CA ASP A 27 -17.51 4.02 0.24
C ASP A 27 -17.99 3.22 1.46
N GLN A 28 -17.50 2.00 1.55
CA GLN A 28 -17.45 1.18 2.73
C GLN A 28 -15.97 1.03 3.04
N HIS A 29 -15.30 2.15 3.31
CA HIS A 29 -14.22 2.08 4.27
C HIS A 29 -14.91 1.69 5.59
N PRO A 30 -14.71 0.46 6.10
CA PRO A 30 -15.20 0.17 7.43
C PRO A 30 -14.50 1.18 8.34
N SER A 31 -15.29 1.95 9.07
CA SER A 31 -14.91 2.87 10.14
C SER A 31 -14.25 2.14 11.34
N ARG A 32 -13.55 1.03 11.08
CA ARG A 32 -12.66 0.37 12.01
C ARG A 32 -11.34 1.12 11.97
N SER A 33 -11.11 1.92 13.01
CA SER A 33 -9.78 2.37 13.40
C SER A 33 -8.84 1.17 13.45
N ILE A 34 -8.03 1.00 12.41
CA ILE A 34 -6.97 0.00 12.36
C ILE A 34 -5.78 0.63 13.07
N ALA A 35 -5.35 0.04 14.19
CA ALA A 35 -4.10 0.43 14.84
C ALA A 35 -2.95 0.18 13.86
N THR A 36 -2.26 1.25 13.49
CA THR A 36 -1.20 1.25 12.49
C THR A 36 0.09 1.72 13.11
N LEU A 37 1.17 0.98 12.85
CA LEU A 37 2.52 1.34 13.27
C LEU A 37 3.35 1.68 12.04
N ILE A 38 3.91 2.88 12.00
CA ILE A 38 4.88 3.30 10.98
C ILE A 38 6.26 3.27 11.63
N ILE A 39 7.22 2.59 11.02
CA ILE A 39 8.57 2.38 11.53
C ILE A 39 9.57 2.91 10.52
N GLY A 40 10.45 3.79 10.96
CA GLY A 40 11.53 4.38 10.17
C GLY A 40 11.68 5.88 10.44
N PRO A 41 12.73 6.50 9.88
CA PRO A 41 13.10 7.87 10.20
C PRO A 41 11.94 8.83 9.89
N SER A 42 11.87 9.91 10.67
CA SER A 42 10.95 11.01 10.35
C SER A 42 11.43 11.67 9.06
N GLY A 43 10.53 11.79 8.10
CA GLY A 43 10.86 12.25 6.76
C GLY A 43 9.66 12.11 5.84
N PHE A 44 9.87 12.46 4.58
CA PHE A 44 8.80 12.61 3.59
C PHE A 44 7.86 11.40 3.52
N TYR A 45 8.41 10.17 3.49
CA TYR A 45 7.58 8.97 3.39
C TYR A 45 6.77 8.70 4.66
N SER A 46 7.38 8.76 5.84
CA SER A 46 6.69 8.53 7.11
C SER A 46 5.59 9.56 7.38
N GLU A 47 5.88 10.84 7.12
CA GLU A 47 4.92 11.94 7.28
C GLU A 47 3.82 11.89 6.23
N GLY A 48 4.17 11.64 4.96
CA GLY A 48 3.20 11.51 3.86
C GLY A 48 2.26 10.33 4.07
N LEU A 49 2.78 9.16 4.45
CA LEU A 49 1.96 7.99 4.77
C LEU A 49 1.04 8.26 5.96
N ARG A 50 1.56 8.91 7.01
CA ARG A 50 0.75 9.30 8.16
C ARG A 50 -0.40 10.22 7.74
N SER A 51 -0.12 11.27 6.97
CA SER A 51 -1.14 12.21 6.48
C SER A 51 -2.21 11.48 5.67
N ILE A 52 -1.81 10.62 4.73
CA ILE A 52 -2.76 9.83 3.92
C ILE A 52 -3.65 8.96 4.82
N LEU A 53 -3.06 8.25 5.79
CA LEU A 53 -3.81 7.40 6.69
C LEU A 53 -4.80 8.21 7.55
N GLU A 54 -4.37 9.36 8.07
CA GLU A 54 -5.23 10.29 8.84
C GLU A 54 -6.40 10.82 7.98
N ASP A 55 -6.14 11.22 6.73
CA ASP A 55 -7.15 11.69 5.77
C ASP A 55 -8.20 10.61 5.46
N HIS A 56 -7.77 9.34 5.42
CA HIS A 56 -8.64 8.18 5.26
C HIS A 56 -9.25 7.66 6.57
N GLN A 57 -9.26 8.48 7.63
CA GLN A 57 -9.87 8.19 8.93
C GLN A 57 -9.27 6.99 9.68
N TYR A 58 -8.03 6.61 9.37
CA TYR A 58 -7.29 5.69 10.24
C TYR A 58 -7.00 6.43 11.55
N ARG A 59 -7.49 5.88 12.67
CA ARG A 59 -7.21 6.37 14.02
C ARG A 59 -6.26 5.40 14.71
N ASN A 60 -5.39 5.89 15.59
CA ASN A 60 -4.30 5.14 16.26
C ASN A 60 -3.11 4.82 15.36
N ILE A 61 -2.54 5.87 14.76
CA ILE A 61 -1.28 5.79 14.02
C ILE A 61 -0.16 6.16 14.98
N ILE A 62 0.78 5.24 15.16
CA ILE A 62 1.99 5.44 15.95
C ILE A 62 3.16 5.44 14.98
N GLN A 63 4.06 6.41 15.12
CA GLN A 63 5.28 6.50 14.32
C GLN A 63 6.48 6.33 15.23
N LEU A 64 7.38 5.42 14.86
CA LEU A 64 8.63 5.16 15.56
C LEU A 64 9.80 5.51 14.64
N PRO A 65 10.77 6.34 15.10
CA PRO A 65 11.90 6.77 14.27
C PRO A 65 12.88 5.65 13.97
N HIS A 66 12.85 4.57 14.75
CA HIS A 66 13.80 3.47 14.69
C HIS A 66 13.08 2.13 14.72
N LEU A 67 13.84 1.11 14.30
CA LEU A 67 13.41 -0.27 14.17
C LEU A 67 13.03 -0.97 15.50
N ASP A 68 13.31 -0.37 16.65
CA ASP A 68 12.85 -0.88 17.94
C ASP A 68 11.34 -0.61 18.16
N CYS A 69 10.55 -1.64 17.90
CA CYS A 69 9.09 -1.64 18.08
C CYS A 69 8.62 -2.59 19.20
N SER A 70 9.55 -3.16 19.97
CA SER A 70 9.28 -4.29 20.88
C SER A 70 8.20 -4.00 21.92
N ASN A 71 8.23 -2.81 22.52
CA ASN A 71 7.25 -2.34 23.51
C ASN A 71 5.88 -2.05 22.87
N HIS A 72 5.88 -1.46 21.67
CA HIS A 72 4.65 -1.06 20.98
C HIS A 72 3.85 -2.24 20.44
N LEU A 73 4.51 -3.34 20.10
CA LEU A 73 3.83 -4.56 19.63
C LEU A 73 2.93 -5.19 20.71
N GLN A 74 3.29 -5.05 21.98
CA GLN A 74 2.52 -5.61 23.10
C GLN A 74 1.35 -4.70 23.47
N ASP A 75 1.60 -3.40 23.62
CA ASP A 75 0.59 -2.48 24.15
C ASP A 75 -0.50 -2.14 23.14
N THR A 76 -0.16 -2.04 21.85
CA THR A 76 -1.07 -1.50 20.83
C THR A 76 -1.63 -2.57 19.89
N SER A 77 -1.05 -3.77 19.87
CA SER A 77 -1.42 -4.89 18.98
C SER A 77 -1.74 -4.43 17.54
N PRO A 78 -0.78 -3.76 16.86
CA PRO A 78 -1.04 -3.12 15.57
C PRO A 78 -1.48 -4.15 14.54
N LYS A 79 -2.48 -3.80 13.72
CA LYS A 79 -2.99 -4.67 12.64
C LYS A 79 -2.32 -4.37 11.31
N LEU A 80 -1.72 -3.19 11.17
CA LEU A 80 -0.90 -2.81 10.04
C LEU A 80 0.43 -2.26 10.56
N ILE A 81 1.53 -2.72 9.98
CA ILE A 81 2.89 -2.26 10.28
C ILE A 81 3.53 -1.89 8.95
N ILE A 82 4.05 -0.68 8.85
CA ILE A 82 4.67 -0.14 7.65
C ILE A 82 6.11 0.22 7.98
N PHE A 83 7.06 -0.45 7.34
CA PHE A 83 8.47 -0.09 7.39
C PHE A 83 8.77 0.88 6.26
N THR A 84 9.25 2.06 6.61
CA THR A 84 9.55 3.16 5.67
C THR A 84 11.03 3.22 5.30
N ASP A 85 11.86 2.47 6.01
CA ASP A 85 13.28 2.35 5.76
C ASP A 85 13.68 0.88 5.66
N ALA A 86 13.93 0.44 4.43
CA ALA A 86 14.45 -0.89 4.13
C ALA A 86 15.99 -0.93 4.08
N ALA A 87 16.70 0.16 4.41
CA ALA A 87 18.17 0.20 4.39
C ALA A 87 18.83 -0.79 5.38
N HIS A 88 18.04 -1.43 6.23
CA HIS A 88 18.47 -2.36 7.25
C HIS A 88 18.33 -3.85 6.86
N GLY A 89 18.01 -4.18 5.61
CA GLY A 89 18.06 -5.54 5.03
C GLY A 89 17.93 -6.73 6.01
N THR A 90 19.07 -7.28 6.45
CA THR A 90 19.14 -8.40 7.40
C THR A 90 18.51 -8.10 8.76
N GLU A 91 18.81 -6.94 9.35
CA GLU A 91 18.23 -6.49 10.62
C GLU A 91 16.70 -6.34 10.50
N LEU A 92 16.21 -5.82 9.36
CA LEU A 92 14.78 -5.72 9.10
C LEU A 92 14.11 -7.10 8.99
N ALA A 93 14.76 -8.08 8.37
CA ALA A 93 14.25 -9.45 8.31
C ALA A 93 14.13 -10.10 9.70
N GLU A 94 15.12 -9.89 10.57
CA GLU A 94 15.09 -10.35 11.96
C GLU A 94 13.94 -9.71 12.74
N ILE A 95 13.74 -8.40 12.57
CA ILE A 95 12.65 -7.68 13.22
C ILE A 95 11.30 -8.16 12.71
N VAL A 96 11.13 -8.36 11.41
CA VAL A 96 9.89 -8.90 10.85
C VAL A 96 9.61 -10.29 11.41
N SER A 97 10.63 -11.14 11.55
CA SER A 97 10.50 -12.44 12.21
C SER A 97 10.05 -12.30 13.68
N ALA A 98 10.66 -11.39 14.43
CA ALA A 98 10.28 -11.10 15.81
C ALA A 98 8.83 -10.57 15.91
N VAL A 99 8.43 -9.64 15.04
CA VAL A 99 7.07 -9.10 14.92
C VAL A 99 6.09 -10.24 14.67
N ARG A 100 6.40 -11.17 13.75
CA ARG A 100 5.53 -12.31 13.42
C ARG A 100 5.31 -13.24 14.60
N SER A 101 6.36 -13.51 15.37
CA SER A 101 6.25 -14.36 16.56
C SER A 101 5.34 -13.76 17.64
N ARG A 102 5.30 -12.42 17.74
CA ARG A 102 4.53 -11.69 18.77
C ARG A 102 3.14 -11.27 18.30
N ASN A 103 2.97 -11.02 17.01
CA ASN A 103 1.75 -10.51 16.40
C ASN A 103 1.58 -11.10 15.00
N SER A 104 1.24 -12.39 14.95
CA SER A 104 1.09 -13.15 13.71
C SER A 104 0.01 -12.59 12.76
N ALA A 105 -1.00 -11.91 13.32
CA ALA A 105 -2.10 -11.32 12.57
C ALA A 105 -1.77 -9.96 11.89
N ALA A 106 -0.65 -9.32 12.23
CA ALA A 106 -0.28 -8.04 11.67
C ALA A 106 -0.02 -8.13 10.16
N ARG A 107 -0.58 -7.20 9.39
CA ARG A 107 -0.19 -6.97 8.00
C ARG A 107 1.10 -6.16 7.98
N ILE A 108 2.05 -6.55 7.15
CA ILE A 108 3.40 -5.96 7.11
C ILE A 108 3.61 -5.42 5.71
N VAL A 109 3.92 -4.14 5.61
CA VAL A 109 4.23 -3.46 4.37
C VAL A 109 5.64 -2.91 4.49
N VAL A 110 6.45 -3.08 3.44
CA VAL A 110 7.82 -2.57 3.41
C VAL A 110 7.95 -1.61 2.24
N LEU A 111 8.41 -0.38 2.50
CA LEU A 111 8.83 0.53 1.44
C LEU A 111 10.22 0.11 0.96
N VAL A 112 10.37 0.05 -0.35
CA VAL A 112 11.61 -0.33 -1.02
C VAL A 112 12.04 0.81 -1.93
N ASP A 113 13.35 1.04 -1.98
CA ASP A 113 13.96 1.94 -2.95
C ASP A 113 14.35 1.12 -4.19
N GLU A 114 13.69 1.38 -5.31
CA GLU A 114 13.99 0.70 -6.58
C GLU A 114 15.29 1.18 -7.23
N ASN A 115 15.83 2.31 -6.77
CA ASN A 115 17.06 2.89 -7.30
C ASN A 115 18.32 2.28 -6.67
N ASP A 116 18.17 1.48 -5.60
CA ASP A 116 19.24 0.74 -4.94
C ASP A 116 18.99 -0.77 -5.11
N PRO A 117 19.61 -1.42 -6.12
CA PRO A 117 19.36 -2.83 -6.44
C PRO A 117 19.70 -3.79 -5.30
N ASP A 118 20.74 -3.47 -4.53
CA ASP A 118 21.20 -4.31 -3.42
C ASP A 118 20.15 -4.25 -2.29
N ARG A 119 19.68 -3.05 -1.94
CA ARG A 119 18.60 -2.89 -0.95
C ARG A 119 17.27 -3.47 -1.42
N TYR A 120 16.97 -3.37 -2.70
CA TYR A 120 15.77 -3.95 -3.27
C TYR A 120 15.79 -5.48 -3.13
N ALA A 121 16.91 -6.13 -3.48
CA ALA A 121 17.07 -7.58 -3.34
C ALA A 121 16.94 -8.04 -1.88
N ASP A 122 17.59 -7.33 -0.95
CA ASP A 122 17.49 -7.61 0.48
C ASP A 122 16.05 -7.46 0.98
N ALA A 123 15.36 -6.39 0.58
CA ALA A 123 13.98 -6.17 0.98
C ALA A 123 13.04 -7.26 0.46
N MET A 124 13.26 -7.77 -0.75
CA MET A 124 12.46 -8.86 -1.33
C MET A 124 12.61 -10.20 -0.58
N SER A 125 13.65 -10.37 0.23
CA SER A 125 13.83 -11.55 1.09
C SER A 125 12.91 -11.54 2.33
N ILE A 126 12.33 -10.38 2.66
CA ILE A 126 11.51 -10.19 3.86
C ILE A 126 10.12 -10.81 3.64
N PRO A 127 9.57 -11.58 4.61
CA PRO A 127 8.22 -12.14 4.52
C PRO A 127 7.12 -11.10 4.81
N ALA A 128 7.08 -10.05 3.99
CA ALA A 128 6.09 -8.98 4.01
C ALA A 128 4.82 -9.37 3.23
N HIS A 129 3.72 -8.67 3.51
CA HIS A 129 2.47 -8.84 2.77
C HIS A 129 2.41 -8.02 1.49
N ALA A 130 3.10 -6.88 1.47
CA ALA A 130 3.18 -6.00 0.32
C ALA A 130 4.48 -5.19 0.37
N PHE A 131 4.91 -4.77 -0.80
CA PHE A 131 6.04 -3.87 -0.99
C PHE A 131 5.53 -2.61 -1.69
N LEU A 132 5.99 -1.45 -1.24
CA LEU A 132 5.70 -0.17 -1.86
C LEU A 132 7.00 0.40 -2.42
N SER A 133 7.06 0.64 -3.73
CA SER A 133 8.22 1.30 -4.30
C SER A 133 8.11 2.81 -4.09
N ALA A 134 9.13 3.38 -3.48
CA ALA A 134 9.30 4.82 -3.38
C ALA A 134 9.91 5.32 -4.69
N GLY A 135 9.06 5.87 -5.57
CA GLY A 135 9.54 6.51 -6.80
C GLY A 135 10.35 7.78 -6.51
N MET A 136 11.18 8.18 -7.48
CA MET A 136 12.00 9.39 -7.42
C MET A 136 11.12 10.64 -7.22
N LEU A 137 11.34 11.39 -6.13
CA LEU A 137 10.74 12.71 -5.94
C LEU A 137 11.46 13.73 -6.81
N ILE A 138 10.89 14.04 -7.96
CA ILE A 138 11.30 15.20 -8.73
C ILE A 138 10.68 16.42 -8.04
N ALA A 139 11.46 17.13 -7.23
CA ALA A 139 11.06 18.43 -6.74
C ALA A 139 10.95 19.38 -7.95
N SER A 140 9.74 19.74 -8.35
CA SER A 140 9.54 20.83 -9.30
C SER A 140 9.80 22.15 -8.57
N ALA A 141 10.90 22.80 -8.92
CA ALA A 141 11.28 24.14 -8.45
C ALA A 141 10.36 25.23 -9.00
#